data_AF-A0AAD1WV02-F1
#
_entry.id   AF-A0AAD1WV02-F1
#
_cell.length_a   1.000
_cell.length_b   1.000
_cell.length_c   1.000
_cell.angle_alpha   90.00
_cell.angle_beta   90.00
_cell.angle_gamma   90.00
#
_symmetry.space_group_name_H-M   'P 1'
#
loop_
_entity.id
_entity.type
_entity.pdbx_description
1 polymer ?
#
loop_
_entity_poly.entity_id
_entity_poly.type
_entity_poly.pdbx_seq_one_letter_code
_entity_poly.pdbx_strand_id
1 'polypeptide(L)'
;MEGTPSDPGINQRALRLLLSKVGERSNSWEHQLSVSMVEIYNESLRDLLDSSSNTPLDIKMAPGGAGELYVPGLMQRNVQCMQDINKILELGHKQRATEQTNVNSHSSRSHALLILTAKGRETSTGICTTGKLYLVDLAGSERVSRSGAAGERLREAQCINRSLSALGDVFSALRSDQAYVPYRNSKLTYLLQEPLSRDGKALLLLQVSPTEKNASESLCSLRFGDRVRAVELGAPARRIEPPPLREQTETESLTGRGARNTSLRKRPINSGT
;
A
#
# COMPACT_ATOMS: atom_id res chain seq x y z
N MET A 1 -16.29 -1.60 4.75
CA MET A 1 -15.43 -1.20 3.61
C MET A 1 -16.07 -1.43 2.24
N GLU A 2 -16.71 -2.58 1.99
CA GLU A 2 -17.22 -2.96 0.67
C GLU A 2 -18.65 -2.52 0.34
N GLY A 3 -19.53 -2.38 1.33
CA GLY A 3 -20.95 -2.09 1.13
C GLY A 3 -21.71 -3.28 0.51
N THR A 4 -22.92 -3.02 0.02
CA THR A 4 -23.73 -4.02 -0.70
C THR A 4 -23.62 -3.77 -2.21
N PRO A 5 -24.06 -4.71 -3.08
CA PRO A 5 -24.13 -4.45 -4.51
C PRO A 5 -25.02 -3.25 -4.89
N SER A 6 -26.09 -3.00 -4.12
CA SER A 6 -27.00 -1.87 -4.33
C SER A 6 -26.50 -0.56 -3.71
N ASP A 7 -25.68 -0.63 -2.66
CA ASP A 7 -25.01 0.52 -2.05
C ASP A 7 -23.52 0.21 -1.82
N PRO A 8 -22.69 0.41 -2.86
CA PRO A 8 -21.27 0.11 -2.78
C PRO A 8 -20.57 0.95 -1.71
N GLY A 9 -19.63 0.35 -1.00
CA GLY A 9 -18.82 0.99 0.01
C GLY A 9 -17.65 1.78 -0.57
N ILE A 10 -16.74 2.16 0.33
CA ILE A 10 -15.60 3.03 0.02
C ILE A 10 -14.66 2.40 -0.99
N ASN A 11 -14.43 1.08 -0.93
CA ASN A 11 -13.52 0.41 -1.87
C ASN A 11 -13.95 0.67 -3.33
N GLN A 12 -15.19 0.31 -3.67
CA GLN A 12 -15.68 0.48 -5.03
C GLN A 12 -15.81 1.95 -5.42
N ARG A 13 -16.27 2.82 -4.51
CA ARG A 13 -16.43 4.25 -4.80
C ARG A 13 -15.09 4.94 -5.05
N ALA A 14 -14.07 4.66 -4.23
CA ALA A 14 -12.73 5.23 -4.38
C ALA A 14 -12.06 4.77 -5.68
N LEU A 15 -12.17 3.47 -6.00
CA LEU A 15 -11.60 2.90 -7.23
C LEU A 15 -12.29 3.43 -8.49
N ARG A 16 -13.62 3.58 -8.46
CA ARG A 16 -14.38 4.20 -9.56
C ARG A 16 -13.95 5.64 -9.79
N LEU A 17 -13.81 6.42 -8.71
CA LEU A 17 -13.33 7.80 -8.80
C LEU A 17 -11.91 7.86 -9.36
N LEU A 18 -11.02 6.98 -8.90
CA LEU A 18 -9.64 6.91 -9.39
C LEU A 18 -9.59 6.63 -10.89
N LEU A 19 -10.34 5.62 -11.38
CA LEU A 19 -10.41 5.31 -12.81
C LEU A 19 -10.97 6.48 -13.62
N SER A 20 -11.99 7.19 -13.10
CA SER A 20 -12.49 8.42 -13.72
C SER A 20 -11.39 9.48 -13.86
N LYS A 21 -10.61 9.72 -12.79
CA LYS A 21 -9.51 10.69 -12.80
C LYS A 21 -8.36 10.28 -13.72
N VAL A 22 -8.08 8.99 -13.84
CA VAL A 22 -7.13 8.46 -14.83
C VAL A 22 -7.62 8.75 -16.25
N GLY A 23 -8.91 8.49 -16.53
CA GLY A 23 -9.52 8.77 -17.83
C GLY A 23 -9.49 10.26 -18.21
N GLU A 24 -9.82 11.15 -17.26
CA GLU A 24 -9.77 12.61 -17.44
C GLU A 24 -8.37 13.12 -17.81
N ARG A 25 -7.32 12.41 -17.40
CA ARG A 25 -5.90 12.80 -17.62
C ARG A 25 -5.25 12.12 -18.81
N SER A 26 -5.97 11.25 -19.53
CA SER A 26 -5.42 10.39 -20.60
C SER A 26 -4.74 11.14 -21.75
N ASN A 27 -5.12 12.40 -22.01
CA ASN A 27 -4.50 13.22 -23.06
C ASN A 27 -3.07 13.71 -22.74
N SER A 28 -2.66 13.68 -21.47
CA SER A 28 -1.34 14.21 -21.04
C SER A 28 -0.55 13.23 -20.17
N TRP A 29 -1.16 12.11 -19.81
CA TRP A 29 -0.59 11.11 -18.91
C TRP A 29 -0.94 9.70 -19.37
N GLU A 30 0.08 8.88 -19.54
CA GLU A 30 -0.03 7.43 -19.67
C GLU A 30 -0.07 6.82 -18.28
N HIS A 31 -1.03 5.93 -18.01
CA HIS A 31 -1.19 5.31 -16.70
C HIS A 31 -1.13 3.78 -16.80
N GLN A 32 -0.37 3.17 -15.90
CA GLN A 32 -0.40 1.74 -15.62
C GLN A 32 -0.90 1.54 -14.20
N LEU A 33 -2.04 0.85 -14.07
CA LEU A 33 -2.66 0.54 -12.79
C LEU A 33 -2.50 -0.95 -12.49
N SER A 34 -2.10 -1.26 -11.26
CA SER A 34 -2.08 -2.62 -10.75
C SER A 34 -2.71 -2.69 -9.36
N VAL A 35 -3.27 -3.85 -9.02
CA VAL A 35 -3.90 -4.11 -7.74
C VAL A 35 -3.32 -5.38 -7.15
N SER A 36 -3.01 -5.31 -5.85
CA SER A 36 -2.70 -6.45 -4.98
C SER A 36 -3.73 -6.53 -3.86
N MET A 37 -4.00 -7.73 -3.39
CA MET A 37 -4.86 -7.95 -2.24
C MET A 37 -4.17 -8.92 -1.29
N VAL A 38 -3.99 -8.52 -0.04
CA VAL A 38 -3.22 -9.26 0.96
C VAL A 38 -4.02 -9.38 2.25
N GLU A 39 -4.00 -10.56 2.84
CA GLU A 39 -4.53 -10.83 4.16
C GLU A 39 -3.38 -10.93 5.17
N ILE A 40 -3.56 -10.33 6.35
CA ILE A 40 -2.69 -10.52 7.50
C ILE A 40 -3.50 -11.24 8.57
N TYR A 41 -3.13 -12.48 8.83
CA TYR A 41 -3.72 -13.32 9.86
C TYR A 41 -2.61 -13.96 10.69
N ASN A 42 -2.70 -13.82 12.02
CA ASN A 42 -1.70 -14.35 12.95
C ASN A 42 -0.24 -13.95 12.61
N GLU A 43 0.00 -12.68 12.22
CA GLU A 43 1.30 -12.15 11.75
C GLU A 43 1.90 -12.83 10.52
N SER A 44 1.10 -13.59 9.77
CA SER A 44 1.46 -14.16 8.47
C SER A 44 0.78 -13.39 7.35
N LEU A 45 1.52 -13.10 6.28
CA LEU A 45 0.99 -12.51 5.07
C LEU A 45 0.53 -13.60 4.09
N ARG A 46 -0.61 -13.37 3.46
CA ARG A 46 -1.16 -14.25 2.43
C ARG A 46 -1.64 -13.46 1.23
N ASP A 47 -1.30 -13.93 0.04
CA ASP A 47 -1.85 -13.42 -1.20
C ASP A 47 -3.32 -13.86 -1.36
N LEU A 48 -4.22 -12.92 -1.61
CA LEU A 48 -5.63 -13.20 -1.89
C LEU A 48 -5.94 -13.28 -3.40
N LEU A 49 -4.94 -13.06 -4.26
CA LEU A 49 -5.06 -13.08 -5.72
C LEU A 49 -4.31 -14.25 -6.37
N ASP A 50 -3.50 -14.97 -5.61
CA ASP A 50 -2.79 -16.17 -6.04
C ASP A 50 -2.84 -17.26 -4.95
N SER A 51 -3.54 -18.34 -5.27
CA SER A 51 -3.65 -19.52 -4.40
C SER A 51 -2.71 -20.65 -4.81
N SER A 52 -1.90 -20.46 -5.87
CA SER A 52 -1.00 -21.49 -6.39
C SER A 52 0.34 -21.53 -5.66
N SER A 53 0.70 -20.41 -5.01
CA SER A 53 1.96 -20.26 -4.31
C SER A 53 1.84 -20.66 -2.84
N ASN A 54 2.63 -21.64 -2.42
CA ASN A 54 2.81 -22.02 -1.01
C ASN A 54 4.01 -21.32 -0.35
N THR A 55 4.71 -20.43 -1.06
CA THR A 55 5.84 -19.72 -0.45
C THR A 55 5.33 -18.68 0.53
N PRO A 56 5.84 -18.67 1.78
CA PRO A 56 5.46 -17.66 2.76
C PRO A 56 5.88 -16.28 2.27
N LEU A 57 4.94 -15.33 2.32
CA LEU A 57 5.21 -13.94 2.00
C LEU A 57 5.83 -13.22 3.20
N ASP A 58 6.78 -12.34 2.92
CA ASP A 58 7.39 -11.47 3.93
C ASP A 58 7.66 -10.07 3.38
N ILE A 59 7.73 -9.08 4.24
CA ILE A 59 7.97 -7.68 3.90
C ILE A 59 9.47 -7.44 3.84
N LYS A 60 9.96 -6.98 2.70
CA LYS A 60 11.38 -6.68 2.46
C LYS A 60 11.57 -5.23 2.05
N MET A 61 12.78 -4.72 2.27
CA MET A 61 13.20 -3.44 1.71
C MET A 61 13.52 -3.62 0.23
N ALA A 62 13.02 -2.72 -0.61
CA ALA A 62 13.23 -2.71 -2.03
C ALA A 62 14.72 -2.52 -2.36
N PRO A 63 15.25 -3.28 -3.33
CA PRO A 63 16.60 -3.04 -3.83
C PRO A 63 16.64 -1.67 -4.52
N GLY A 64 17.50 -0.75 -4.05
CA GLY A 64 17.60 0.61 -4.61
C GLY A 64 17.82 1.75 -3.62
N GLY A 65 17.93 1.47 -2.31
CA GLY A 65 18.39 2.44 -1.31
C GLY A 65 17.36 3.48 -0.86
N ALA A 66 16.18 3.53 -1.47
CA ALA A 66 15.11 4.48 -1.11
C ALA A 66 14.32 4.10 0.15
N GLY A 67 14.66 2.98 0.82
CA GLY A 67 13.96 2.53 2.04
C GLY A 67 12.51 2.05 1.82
N GLU A 68 12.07 1.94 0.56
CA GLU A 68 10.73 1.48 0.20
C GLU A 68 10.52 0.02 0.62
N LEU A 69 9.32 -0.30 1.12
CA LEU A 69 8.96 -1.67 1.47
C LEU A 69 8.15 -2.31 0.35
N TYR A 70 8.37 -3.60 0.13
CA TYR A 70 7.59 -4.42 -0.79
C TYR A 70 7.45 -5.85 -0.26
N VAL A 71 6.51 -6.59 -0.82
CA VAL A 71 6.29 -8.00 -0.50
C VAL A 71 6.67 -8.82 -1.74
N PRO A 72 7.90 -9.36 -1.82
CA PRO A 72 8.29 -10.20 -2.94
C PRO A 72 7.36 -11.41 -3.04
N GLY A 73 6.90 -11.70 -4.26
CA GLY A 73 5.95 -12.78 -4.52
C GLY A 73 4.48 -12.40 -4.36
N LEU A 74 4.16 -11.19 -3.86
CA LEU A 74 2.79 -10.69 -3.85
C LEU A 74 2.32 -10.36 -5.28
N MET A 75 1.26 -11.02 -5.71
CA MET A 75 0.67 -10.90 -7.03
C MET A 75 0.17 -9.47 -7.28
N GLN A 76 0.54 -8.93 -8.44
CA GLN A 76 0.05 -7.65 -8.94
C GLN A 76 -0.74 -7.89 -10.22
N ARG A 77 -2.04 -7.64 -10.19
CA ARG A 77 -2.91 -7.78 -11.37
C ARG A 77 -3.12 -6.42 -12.00
N ASN A 78 -2.82 -6.29 -13.29
CA ASN A 78 -3.10 -5.07 -14.04
C ASN A 78 -4.62 -4.86 -14.15
N VAL A 79 -5.06 -3.61 -14.04
CA VAL A 79 -6.48 -3.22 -14.17
C VAL A 79 -6.63 -2.06 -15.13
N GLN A 80 -7.69 -2.08 -15.93
CA GLN A 80 -8.03 -0.99 -16.85
C GLN A 80 -9.44 -0.45 -16.61
N CYS A 81 -10.33 -1.27 -16.05
CA CYS A 81 -11.73 -0.91 -15.84
C CYS A 81 -12.29 -1.46 -14.52
N MET A 82 -13.49 -1.01 -14.15
CA MET A 82 -14.18 -1.49 -12.94
C MET A 82 -14.51 -2.98 -13.01
N GLN A 83 -14.67 -3.55 -14.20
CA GLN A 83 -14.93 -4.98 -14.39
C GLN A 83 -13.72 -5.81 -13.95
N ASP A 84 -12.49 -5.36 -14.24
CA ASP A 84 -11.27 -6.03 -13.77
C ASP A 84 -11.17 -5.99 -12.24
N ILE A 85 -11.46 -4.81 -11.67
CA ILE A 85 -11.46 -4.59 -10.23
C ILE A 85 -12.48 -5.49 -9.53
N ASN A 86 -13.71 -5.58 -10.05
CA ASN A 86 -14.74 -6.43 -9.47
C ASN A 86 -14.34 -7.91 -9.49
N LYS A 87 -13.73 -8.40 -10.58
CA LYS A 87 -13.20 -9.77 -10.64
C LYS A 87 -12.11 -10.02 -9.60
N ILE A 88 -11.23 -9.04 -9.39
CA ILE A 88 -10.17 -9.11 -8.37
C ILE A 88 -10.76 -9.16 -6.96
N LEU A 89 -11.73 -8.30 -6.66
CA LEU A 89 -12.43 -8.29 -5.38
C LEU A 89 -13.15 -9.62 -5.14
N GLU A 90 -13.92 -10.11 -6.12
CA GLU A 90 -14.60 -11.41 -6.04
C GLU A 90 -13.64 -12.57 -5.79
N LEU A 91 -12.49 -12.59 -6.47
CA LEU A 91 -11.45 -13.60 -6.26
C LEU A 91 -10.91 -13.53 -4.83
N GLY A 92 -10.53 -12.34 -4.37
CA GLY A 92 -10.01 -12.14 -3.02
C GLY A 92 -11.00 -12.49 -1.93
N HIS A 93 -12.29 -12.19 -2.12
CA HIS A 93 -13.35 -12.61 -1.21
C HIS A 93 -13.51 -14.12 -1.18
N LYS A 94 -13.50 -14.78 -2.34
CA LYS A 94 -13.56 -16.24 -2.41
C LYS A 94 -12.39 -16.86 -1.66
N GLN A 95 -11.16 -16.40 -1.89
CA GLN A 95 -9.98 -16.92 -1.20
C GLN A 95 -10.02 -16.68 0.31
N ARG A 96 -10.44 -15.48 0.73
CA ARG A 96 -10.63 -15.13 2.15
C ARG A 96 -11.75 -15.94 2.81
N ALA A 97 -12.79 -16.32 2.06
CA ALA A 97 -13.91 -17.10 2.55
C ALA A 97 -13.66 -18.62 2.55
N THR A 98 -12.87 -19.15 1.61
CA THR A 98 -12.62 -20.59 1.49
C THR A 98 -11.92 -21.23 2.69
N GLU A 99 -11.33 -20.44 3.61
CA GLU A 99 -10.81 -20.96 4.88
C GLU A 99 -11.77 -20.80 6.06
N GLN A 100 -12.93 -20.16 5.88
CA GLN A 100 -13.98 -20.09 6.89
C GLN A 100 -14.70 -21.44 7.09
N THR A 101 -14.51 -22.41 6.18
CA THR A 101 -15.10 -23.75 6.27
C THR A 101 -14.52 -24.62 7.41
N ASN A 102 -13.44 -24.18 8.07
CA ASN A 102 -12.99 -24.73 9.35
C ASN A 102 -13.47 -23.86 10.53
N VAL A 103 -14.77 -23.96 10.84
CA VAL A 103 -15.43 -23.65 12.15
C VAL A 103 -15.30 -22.22 12.74
N ASN A 104 -14.76 -21.21 12.05
CA ASN A 104 -14.67 -19.85 12.63
C ASN A 104 -14.95 -18.72 11.63
N SER A 105 -15.52 -17.61 12.12
CA SER A 105 -15.66 -16.35 11.37
C SER A 105 -14.29 -15.67 11.20
N HIS A 106 -13.45 -16.22 10.31
CA HIS A 106 -12.08 -15.75 10.06
C HIS A 106 -12.00 -14.27 9.65
N SER A 107 -13.03 -13.74 8.97
CA SER A 107 -13.02 -12.35 8.45
C SER A 107 -12.99 -11.26 9.52
N SER A 108 -13.52 -11.50 10.73
CA SER A 108 -13.42 -10.52 11.84
C SER A 108 -12.05 -10.55 12.52
N ARG A 109 -11.20 -11.50 12.15
CA ARG A 109 -9.97 -11.86 12.86
C ARG A 109 -8.71 -11.73 12.00
N SER A 110 -8.87 -11.27 10.76
CA SER A 110 -7.76 -10.96 9.86
C SER A 110 -7.89 -9.54 9.36
N HIS A 111 -6.77 -8.90 9.05
CA HIS A 111 -6.75 -7.65 8.31
C HIS A 111 -6.73 -7.95 6.83
N ALA A 112 -7.52 -7.25 6.03
CA ALA A 112 -7.43 -7.30 4.58
C ALA A 112 -6.99 -5.95 4.04
N LEU A 113 -6.00 -5.96 3.14
CA LEU A 113 -5.52 -4.77 2.47
C LEU A 113 -5.71 -4.95 0.97
N LEU A 114 -6.35 -3.97 0.35
CA LEU A 114 -6.35 -3.78 -1.09
C LEU A 114 -5.38 -2.65 -1.40
N ILE A 115 -4.33 -2.96 -2.17
CA ILE A 115 -3.26 -2.02 -2.52
C ILE A 115 -3.35 -1.75 -4.01
N LEU A 116 -3.75 -0.55 -4.38
CA LEU A 116 -3.71 -0.08 -5.76
C LEU A 116 -2.43 0.71 -5.98
N THR A 117 -1.65 0.34 -6.99
CA THR A 117 -0.49 1.09 -7.46
C THR A 117 -0.82 1.75 -8.78
N ALA A 118 -0.65 3.07 -8.86
CA ALA A 118 -0.80 3.85 -10.07
C ALA A 118 0.56 4.41 -10.48
N LYS A 119 1.08 3.92 -11.60
CA LYS A 119 2.26 4.48 -12.26
C LYS A 119 1.78 5.38 -13.39
N GLY A 120 2.20 6.63 -13.38
CA GLY A 120 1.85 7.63 -14.38
C GLY A 120 3.10 8.18 -15.05
N ARG A 121 3.09 8.31 -16.37
CA ARG A 121 4.12 8.98 -17.16
C ARG A 121 3.51 10.18 -17.87
N GLU A 122 4.07 11.36 -17.65
CA GLU A 122 3.64 12.57 -18.34
C GLU A 122 4.17 12.58 -19.77
N THR A 123 3.28 12.73 -20.76
CA THR A 123 3.64 12.59 -22.18
C THR A 123 4.57 13.70 -22.66
N SER A 124 4.44 14.93 -22.12
CA SER A 124 5.24 16.08 -22.57
C SER A 124 6.66 16.11 -22.00
N THR A 125 6.85 15.63 -20.77
CA THR A 125 8.15 15.71 -20.06
C THR A 125 8.83 14.36 -19.91
N GLY A 126 8.10 13.26 -20.11
CA GLY A 126 8.55 11.91 -19.80
C GLY A 126 8.67 11.63 -18.30
N ILE A 127 8.28 12.56 -17.42
CA ILE A 127 8.39 12.41 -15.97
C ILE A 127 7.49 11.26 -15.50
N CYS A 128 8.08 10.34 -14.75
CA CYS A 128 7.37 9.21 -14.16
C CYS A 128 6.99 9.49 -12.71
N THR A 129 5.81 9.05 -12.30
CA THR A 129 5.35 9.15 -10.91
C THR A 129 4.67 7.87 -10.49
N THR A 130 4.85 7.49 -9.23
CA THR A 130 4.20 6.31 -8.65
C THR A 130 3.44 6.73 -7.41
N GLY A 131 2.16 6.39 -7.35
CA GLY A 131 1.31 6.56 -6.17
C GLY A 131 0.70 5.23 -5.75
N LYS A 132 0.52 5.04 -4.44
CA LYS A 132 -0.17 3.88 -3.88
C LYS A 132 -1.37 4.31 -3.06
N LEU A 133 -2.49 3.62 -3.24
CA LEU A 133 -3.69 3.75 -2.41
C LEU A 133 -3.86 2.46 -1.62
N TYR A 134 -3.87 2.59 -0.30
CA TYR A 134 -4.11 1.50 0.64
C TYR A 134 -5.55 1.59 1.16
N LEU A 135 -6.36 0.59 0.86
CA LEU A 135 -7.69 0.42 1.41
C LEU A 135 -7.65 -0.74 2.38
N VAL A 136 -7.70 -0.42 3.68
CA VAL A 136 -7.44 -1.35 4.77
C VAL A 136 -8.73 -1.65 5.53
N ASP A 137 -9.09 -2.92 5.60
CA ASP A 137 -10.15 -3.45 6.44
C ASP A 137 -9.51 -4.15 7.64
N LEU A 138 -9.52 -3.47 8.79
CA LEU A 138 -8.87 -3.97 10.00
C LEU A 138 -9.71 -5.06 10.67
N ALA A 139 -9.04 -6.00 11.32
CA ALA A 139 -9.67 -6.96 12.21
C ALA A 139 -10.39 -6.24 13.38
N GLY A 140 -11.31 -6.97 14.02
CA GLY A 140 -12.08 -6.49 15.15
C GLY A 140 -11.21 -5.96 16.29
N SER A 141 -11.61 -4.82 16.86
CA SER A 141 -10.91 -4.17 17.97
C SER A 141 -11.36 -4.66 19.34
N GLU A 142 -12.22 -5.67 19.42
CA GLU A 142 -12.75 -6.18 20.66
C GLU A 142 -11.69 -6.84 21.54
N ARG A 143 -11.83 -6.61 22.85
CA ARG A 143 -10.88 -7.17 23.82
C ARG A 143 -11.04 -8.68 23.98
N VAL A 144 -9.90 -9.36 24.01
CA VAL A 144 -9.79 -10.81 24.30
C VAL A 144 -10.55 -11.21 25.57
N SER A 145 -10.55 -10.37 26.60
CA SER A 145 -11.22 -10.66 27.88
C SER A 145 -12.74 -10.83 27.76
N ARG A 146 -13.37 -10.31 26.70
CA ARG A 146 -14.82 -10.47 26.43
C ARG A 146 -15.14 -11.63 25.49
N SER A 147 -14.15 -12.19 24.80
CA SER A 147 -14.39 -13.22 23.78
C SER A 147 -14.57 -14.62 24.36
N GLY A 148 -14.23 -14.82 25.64
CA GLY A 148 -14.25 -16.13 26.30
C GLY A 148 -13.33 -17.15 25.63
N ALA A 149 -12.35 -16.69 24.85
CA ALA A 149 -11.47 -17.57 24.08
C ALA A 149 -10.46 -18.32 24.96
N ALA A 150 -10.27 -19.61 24.68
CA ALA A 150 -9.29 -20.48 25.34
C ALA A 150 -8.42 -21.21 24.30
N GLY A 151 -7.25 -21.69 24.71
CA GLY A 151 -6.34 -22.46 23.86
C GLY A 151 -5.85 -21.67 22.64
N GLU A 152 -5.87 -22.29 21.45
CA GLU A 152 -5.45 -21.66 20.19
C GLU A 152 -6.22 -20.37 19.88
N ARG A 153 -7.50 -20.31 20.26
CA ARG A 153 -8.34 -19.13 20.02
C ARG A 153 -7.93 -17.93 20.89
N LEU A 154 -7.32 -18.19 22.05
CA LEU A 154 -6.73 -17.15 22.89
C LEU A 154 -5.45 -16.58 22.24
N ARG A 155 -4.58 -17.46 21.72
CA ARG A 155 -3.37 -17.07 20.99
C ARG A 155 -3.69 -16.21 19.77
N GLU A 156 -4.68 -16.65 18.99
CA GLU A 156 -5.20 -15.92 17.83
C GLU A 156 -5.71 -14.52 18.22
N ALA A 157 -6.58 -14.44 19.23
CA ALA A 157 -7.13 -13.18 19.72
C ALA A 157 -6.05 -12.23 20.27
N GLN A 158 -4.99 -12.77 20.88
CA GLN A 158 -3.81 -12.00 21.31
C GLN A 158 -3.02 -11.45 20.13
N CYS A 159 -2.80 -12.25 19.07
CA CYS A 159 -2.09 -11.80 17.87
C CYS A 159 -2.84 -10.69 17.13
N ILE A 160 -4.17 -10.78 17.03
CA ILE A 160 -5.02 -9.72 16.45
C ILE A 160 -4.87 -8.43 17.24
N ASN A 161 -5.04 -8.52 18.56
CA ASN A 161 -4.91 -7.35 19.43
C ASN A 161 -3.48 -6.79 19.45
N ARG A 162 -2.46 -7.62 19.24
CA ARG A 162 -1.06 -7.16 19.09
C ARG A 162 -0.91 -6.23 17.90
N SER A 163 -1.43 -6.59 16.73
CA SER A 163 -1.33 -5.74 15.53
C SER A 163 -2.04 -4.38 15.68
N LEU A 164 -3.22 -4.35 16.32
CA LEU A 164 -3.95 -3.11 16.61
C LEU A 164 -3.30 -2.28 17.72
N SER A 165 -2.70 -2.93 18.72
CA SER A 165 -1.93 -2.27 19.77
C SER A 165 -0.67 -1.62 19.18
N ALA A 166 0.07 -2.36 18.34
CA ALA A 166 1.23 -1.84 17.61
C ALA A 166 0.86 -0.64 16.73
N LEU A 167 -0.31 -0.67 16.08
CA LEU A 167 -0.82 0.48 15.33
C LEU A 167 -1.06 1.70 16.25
N GLY A 168 -1.59 1.48 17.45
CA GLY A 168 -1.71 2.53 18.48
C GLY A 168 -0.37 3.08 18.96
N ASP A 169 0.65 2.22 19.10
CA ASP A 169 2.00 2.62 19.48
C ASP A 169 2.66 3.46 18.38
N VAL A 170 2.48 3.08 17.11
CA VAL A 170 2.95 3.85 15.94
C VAL A 170 2.34 5.25 15.95
N PHE A 171 1.03 5.38 16.10
CA PHE A 171 0.39 6.70 16.17
C PHE A 171 0.86 7.52 17.37
N SER A 172 1.07 6.88 18.52
CA SER A 172 1.55 7.57 19.73
C SER A 172 2.99 8.09 19.56
N ALA A 173 3.85 7.30 18.92
CA ALA A 173 5.22 7.68 18.59
C ALA A 173 5.24 8.82 17.55
N LEU A 174 4.41 8.75 16.51
CA LEU A 174 4.28 9.79 15.49
C LEU A 174 3.78 11.11 16.09
N ARG A 175 2.74 11.06 16.93
CA ARG A 175 2.20 12.24 17.63
C ARG A 175 3.27 12.93 18.48
N SER A 176 4.13 12.15 19.12
CA SER A 176 5.15 12.65 20.04
C SER A 176 6.47 12.98 19.34
N ASP A 177 6.48 12.98 18.00
CA ASP A 177 7.64 13.23 17.15
C ASP A 177 8.88 12.38 17.54
N GLN A 178 8.65 11.12 17.96
CA GLN A 178 9.74 10.25 18.40
C GLN A 178 10.69 9.93 17.24
N ALA A 179 11.99 9.91 17.53
CA ALA A 179 13.03 9.55 16.55
C ALA A 179 12.86 8.12 16.03
N TYR A 180 12.38 7.20 16.87
CA TYR A 180 12.09 5.83 16.50
C TYR A 180 10.58 5.57 16.54
N VAL A 181 10.02 5.14 15.41
CA VAL A 181 8.62 4.72 15.30
C VAL A 181 8.57 3.19 15.14
N PRO A 182 7.84 2.45 16.00
CA PRO A 182 7.92 1.00 16.08
C PRO A 182 7.10 0.26 14.99
N TYR A 183 7.27 0.63 13.71
CA TYR A 183 6.55 0.00 12.60
C TYR A 183 6.75 -1.52 12.53
N ARG A 184 7.89 -2.03 13.00
CA ARG A 184 8.25 -3.45 12.94
C ARG A 184 7.55 -4.33 13.98
N ASN A 185 6.80 -3.74 14.93
CA ASN A 185 6.13 -4.49 16.00
C ASN A 185 4.97 -5.39 15.50
N SER A 186 4.50 -5.18 14.27
CA SER A 186 3.58 -6.09 13.57
C SER A 186 3.76 -6.03 12.06
N LYS A 187 3.36 -7.07 11.33
CA LYS A 187 3.32 -7.05 9.86
C LYS A 187 2.38 -5.98 9.33
N LEU A 188 1.27 -5.72 10.02
CA LEU A 188 0.33 -4.67 9.65
C LEU A 188 1.01 -3.30 9.65
N THR A 189 1.60 -2.91 10.78
CA THR A 189 2.28 -1.62 10.91
C THR A 189 3.50 -1.51 10.01
N TYR A 190 4.19 -2.63 9.74
CA TYR A 190 5.34 -2.62 8.86
C TYR A 190 4.93 -2.44 7.40
N LEU A 191 3.85 -3.10 6.97
CA LEU A 191 3.30 -2.93 5.63
C LEU A 191 2.70 -1.53 5.42
N LEU A 192 2.15 -0.94 6.49
CA LEU A 192 1.61 0.42 6.50
C LEU A 192 2.65 1.50 6.82
N GLN A 193 3.94 1.15 6.92
CA GLN A 193 4.98 2.14 7.20
C GLN A 193 4.98 3.27 6.16
N GLU A 194 4.90 2.95 4.87
CA GLU A 194 4.87 3.95 3.79
C GLU A 194 3.67 4.92 3.93
N PRO A 195 2.40 4.48 3.96
CA PRO A 195 1.26 5.39 4.09
C PRO A 195 1.15 6.11 5.45
N LEU A 196 1.80 5.61 6.50
CA LEU A 196 1.83 6.23 7.84
C LEU A 196 3.11 7.03 8.12
N SER A 197 4.01 7.15 7.14
CA SER A 197 5.21 7.98 7.24
C SER A 197 4.91 9.45 6.93
N ARG A 198 5.90 10.32 7.15
CA ARG A 198 5.75 11.78 7.07
C ARG A 198 5.34 12.33 5.70
N ASP A 199 5.36 11.53 4.65
CA ASP A 199 4.94 11.90 3.28
C ASP A 199 3.62 11.23 2.85
N GLY A 200 3.02 10.43 3.73
CA GLY A 200 1.76 9.74 3.50
C GLY A 200 0.52 10.60 3.74
N LYS A 201 -0.63 10.12 3.24
CA LYS A 201 -1.96 10.62 3.59
C LYS A 201 -2.77 9.47 4.15
N ALA A 202 -3.28 9.64 5.36
CA ALA A 202 -4.08 8.62 6.04
C ALA A 202 -5.45 9.19 6.43
N LEU A 203 -6.49 8.38 6.23
CA LEU A 203 -7.83 8.60 6.74
C LEU A 203 -8.25 7.37 7.54
N LEU A 204 -8.54 7.56 8.83
CA LEU A 204 -9.06 6.51 9.69
C LEU A 204 -10.58 6.67 9.84
N LEU A 205 -11.33 5.60 9.60
CA LEU A 205 -12.78 5.55 9.78
C LEU A 205 -13.12 4.64 10.95
N LEU A 206 -13.72 5.21 11.98
CA LEU A 206 -14.14 4.49 13.17
C LEU A 206 -15.60 4.07 13.03
N GLN A 207 -15.83 2.76 13.14
CA GLN A 207 -17.17 2.19 13.13
C GLN A 207 -17.58 1.92 14.57
N VAL A 208 -18.64 2.58 15.01
CA VAL A 208 -19.14 2.49 16.39
C VAL A 208 -20.57 1.99 16.39
N SER A 209 -20.95 1.27 17.44
CA SER A 209 -22.31 0.77 17.60
C SER A 209 -23.08 1.68 18.56
N PRO A 210 -24.31 2.11 18.22
CA PRO A 210 -25.13 2.92 19.11
C PRO A 210 -25.79 2.09 20.23
N THR A 211 -25.62 0.77 20.23
CA THR A 211 -26.30 -0.13 21.18
C THR A 211 -25.61 -0.15 22.53
N GLU A 212 -26.40 -0.21 23.61
CA GLU A 212 -25.90 -0.22 24.99
C GLU A 212 -24.92 -1.38 25.26
N LYS A 213 -25.19 -2.58 24.72
CA LYS A 213 -24.34 -3.77 24.85
C LYS A 213 -22.90 -3.56 24.33
N ASN A 214 -22.74 -2.63 23.39
CA ASN A 214 -21.49 -2.30 22.73
C ASN A 214 -20.92 -0.93 23.16
N ALA A 215 -21.49 -0.29 24.19
CA ALA A 215 -21.07 1.03 24.64
C ALA A 215 -19.58 1.06 25.05
N SER A 216 -19.11 0.01 25.73
CA SER A 216 -17.71 -0.09 26.16
C SER A 216 -16.71 -0.17 25.00
N GLU A 217 -17.01 -0.97 23.97
CA GLU A 217 -16.15 -1.07 22.77
C GLU A 217 -16.21 0.23 21.96
N SER A 218 -17.40 0.80 21.79
CA SER A 218 -17.58 2.06 21.07
C SER A 218 -16.79 3.20 21.73
N LEU A 219 -16.81 3.27 23.06
CA LEU A 219 -15.99 4.23 23.81
C LEU A 219 -14.48 3.96 23.62
N CYS A 220 -14.06 2.69 23.57
CA CYS A 220 -12.67 2.32 23.30
C CYS A 220 -12.23 2.79 21.91
N SER A 221 -13.04 2.55 20.87
CA SER A 221 -12.78 2.99 19.50
C SER A 221 -12.75 4.51 19.37
N LEU A 222 -13.66 5.23 20.05
CA LEU A 222 -13.65 6.70 20.07
C LEU A 222 -12.41 7.27 20.76
N ARG A 223 -11.99 6.69 21.90
CA ARG A 223 -10.74 7.07 22.58
C ARG A 223 -9.51 6.78 21.73
N PHE A 224 -9.52 5.70 20.94
CA PHE A 224 -8.46 5.45 19.96
C PHE A 224 -8.45 6.55 18.89
N GLY A 225 -9.63 6.89 18.34
CA GLY A 225 -9.80 7.99 17.40
C GLY A 225 -9.24 9.32 17.88
N ASP A 226 -9.54 9.70 19.13
CA ASP A 226 -9.05 10.93 19.74
C ASP A 226 -7.51 10.98 19.80
N ARG A 227 -6.85 9.85 20.08
CA ARG A 227 -5.38 9.76 20.05
C ARG A 227 -4.83 9.93 18.63
N VAL A 228 -5.44 9.26 17.65
CA VAL A 228 -5.00 9.28 16.24
C VAL A 228 -5.22 10.64 15.59
N ARG A 229 -6.32 11.34 15.93
CA ARG A 229 -6.67 12.65 15.37
C ARG A 229 -5.57 13.70 15.54
N ALA A 230 -4.78 13.61 16.59
CA ALA A 230 -3.71 14.55 16.89
C ALA A 230 -2.36 14.19 16.25
N VAL A 231 -2.32 13.16 15.40
CA VAL A 231 -1.12 12.80 14.63
C VAL A 231 -1.06 13.70 13.40
N GLU A 232 0.03 14.44 13.26
CA GLU A 232 0.32 15.21 12.06
C GLU A 232 1.31 14.42 11.21
N LEU A 233 0.85 13.93 10.06
CA LEU A 233 1.76 13.47 9.01
C LEU A 233 2.33 14.72 8.32
N GLY A 234 3.61 14.67 7.95
CA GLY A 234 4.29 15.78 7.30
C GLY A 234 3.73 16.09 5.90
N ALA A 235 4.40 17.00 5.19
CA ALA A 235 3.97 17.40 3.86
C ALA A 235 4.04 16.23 2.87
N PRO A 236 2.95 15.91 2.14
CA PRO A 236 2.96 14.86 1.15
C PRO A 236 3.97 15.15 0.05
N ALA A 237 4.87 14.19 -0.21
CA ALA A 237 5.87 14.31 -1.27
C ALA A 237 5.38 13.61 -2.54
N ARG A 238 5.62 14.23 -3.70
CA ARG A 238 5.39 13.57 -4.99
C ARG A 238 6.58 12.69 -5.32
N ARG A 239 6.37 11.39 -5.48
CA ARG A 239 7.41 10.48 -5.94
C ARG A 239 7.62 10.68 -7.44
N ILE A 240 8.73 11.32 -7.79
CA ILE A 240 9.14 11.65 -9.15
C ILE A 240 10.34 10.78 -9.49
N GLU A 241 10.24 10.04 -10.59
CA GLU A 241 11.34 9.25 -11.15
C GLU A 241 11.71 9.85 -12.51
N PRO A 242 13.02 10.00 -12.82
CA PRO A 242 13.44 10.49 -14.12
C PRO A 242 13.01 9.52 -15.23
N PRO A 243 12.90 10.00 -16.48
CA PRO A 243 12.57 9.15 -17.61
C PRO A 243 13.55 7.97 -17.72
N PRO A 244 13.08 6.76 -18.06
CA PRO A 244 13.98 5.62 -18.25
C PRO A 244 15.01 5.92 -19.35
N LEU A 245 16.27 5.55 -19.10
CA LEU A 245 17.46 5.85 -19.93
C LEU A 245 17.40 5.38 -21.40
N ARG A 246 16.34 4.70 -21.83
CA ARG A 246 16.22 4.08 -23.17
C ARG A 246 15.65 4.98 -24.26
N GLU A 247 15.22 6.20 -23.96
CA GLU A 247 14.62 7.12 -24.96
C GLU A 247 15.45 8.41 -25.20
N GLN A 248 16.60 8.56 -24.57
CA GLN A 248 17.48 9.73 -24.80
C GLN A 248 18.30 9.64 -26.10
N THR A 249 18.28 8.50 -26.80
CA THR A 249 19.10 8.28 -28.00
C THR A 249 18.46 8.74 -29.32
N GLU A 250 17.17 9.06 -29.37
CA GLU A 250 16.53 9.48 -30.64
C GLU A 250 16.56 11.00 -30.86
N THR A 251 16.58 11.82 -29.80
CA THR A 251 16.58 13.28 -29.92
C THR A 251 17.96 13.90 -30.17
N GLU A 252 19.06 13.24 -29.79
CA GLU A 252 20.43 13.73 -30.09
C GLU A 252 20.89 13.39 -31.52
N SER A 253 20.20 12.49 -32.22
CA SER A 253 20.59 12.07 -33.58
C SER A 253 20.22 13.07 -34.70
N LEU A 254 19.35 14.05 -34.40
CA LEU A 254 18.85 15.03 -35.38
C LEU A 254 19.58 16.39 -35.33
N THR A 255 20.43 16.65 -34.33
CA THR A 255 21.18 17.91 -34.20
C THR A 255 22.68 17.78 -34.52
N GLY A 256 23.18 16.56 -34.78
CA GLY A 256 24.62 16.29 -34.95
C GLY A 256 25.18 16.24 -36.38
N ARG A 257 24.42 16.55 -37.43
CA ARG A 257 24.94 16.57 -38.81
C ARG A 257 25.25 17.98 -39.28
N GLY A 258 26.40 18.52 -38.86
CA GLY A 258 26.93 19.71 -39.51
C GLY A 258 28.10 20.39 -38.82
N ALA A 259 29.31 19.82 -38.88
CA ALA A 259 30.55 20.60 -38.98
C ALA A 259 31.79 19.72 -39.21
N ARG A 260 32.19 19.65 -40.49
CA ARG A 260 33.55 19.84 -41.01
C ARG A 260 34.73 19.10 -40.37
N ASN A 261 35.20 18.12 -41.15
CA ASN A 261 36.61 17.86 -41.43
C ASN A 261 37.45 19.16 -41.51
N THR A 262 38.51 19.25 -40.71
CA THR A 262 39.83 19.74 -41.17
C THR A 262 40.93 19.14 -40.30
N SER A 263 41.78 18.37 -40.97
CA SER A 263 43.09 17.89 -40.56
C SER A 263 44.01 19.02 -40.07
N LEU A 264 44.82 18.77 -39.04
CA LEU A 264 46.14 19.41 -38.87
C LEU A 264 47.04 18.65 -37.88
N ARG A 265 48.03 17.97 -38.48
CA ARG A 265 49.44 17.78 -38.07
C ARG A 265 49.79 17.53 -36.60
N LYS A 266 50.24 16.29 -36.36
CA LYS A 266 51.24 15.91 -35.36
C LYS A 266 52.50 16.77 -35.46
N ARG A 267 53.04 17.22 -34.33
CA ARG A 267 54.48 17.40 -34.10
C ARG A 267 54.86 16.70 -32.79
N PRO A 268 55.95 15.93 -32.75
CA PRO A 268 56.53 15.40 -31.52
C PRO A 268 57.46 16.44 -30.88
N ILE A 269 57.88 16.25 -29.63
CA ILE A 269 59.31 16.30 -29.20
C ILE A 269 59.47 16.14 -27.67
N ASN A 270 60.39 15.21 -27.38
CA ASN A 270 61.38 15.03 -26.30
C ASN A 270 61.07 15.05 -24.80
N SER A 271 61.44 13.90 -24.24
CA SER A 271 62.16 13.63 -23.00
C SER A 271 63.32 14.57 -22.64
N GLY A 272 63.50 14.77 -21.33
CA GLY A 272 64.82 14.87 -20.69
C GLY A 272 65.28 16.27 -20.29
N THR A 273 65.13 16.63 -19.01
CA THR A 273 66.20 16.57 -17.99
C THR A 273 65.57 16.71 -16.60
#